data_AF-A0A1S9AXI8-F1
#
_entry.id   AF-A0A1S9AXI8-F1
#
_cell.length_a   1.000
_cell.length_b   1.000
_cell.length_c   1.000
_cell.angle_alpha   90.00
_cell.angle_beta   90.00
_cell.angle_gamma   90.00
#
_symmetry.space_group_name_H-M   'P 1'
#
loop_
_entity.id
_entity.type
_entity.pdbx_description
1 polymer ?
#
loop_
_entity_poly.entity_id
_entity_poly.type
_entity_poly.pdbx_seq_one_letter_code
_entity_poly.pdbx_strand_id
1 'polypeptide(L)'
;MVILAAISLALTSAPAHAQQAPAPLSAPYQAIDARMQQLPDSTARSVDGVARYIKAAFATDDDRAWAALAWTTRHIRYDLDGVSTADFAYEAGEVVQQALSTRVGTPAAYAEVYAALANQLGLKTYVVSGQAQRAAERGGPPFHFWCATRLGGQWYLLDPAWAAGYLANGAFVPQLSSTYFKVAPAEFVRTHLPFDPLWQLLPTPYSPQQFQQGKVPAPLAQPWAVADSVAAYERLSVVGQLRSASRRARQALRTSLTELYLSGNERYEQNYYVTEHNRMLAAYNEAQQHAQQAIAQLNAFLAYYNHQFQPRKTDAQLRQLLAPIGADFQRARTLLSTIQFREETRQATVRELTAAVQSGEARLRKSQAFLTRYLGTAPAQRPVLFTTKDAARNEMLR
;
A
#
# COMPACT_ATOMS: atom_id res chain seq x y z
N MET A 1 6.51 -5.44 -67.21
CA MET A 1 7.20 -4.27 -66.63
C MET A 1 6.19 -3.50 -65.80
N VAL A 2 6.24 -3.63 -64.47
CA VAL A 2 5.42 -2.84 -63.54
C VAL A 2 6.35 -1.83 -62.88
N ILE A 3 6.06 -0.54 -63.04
CA ILE A 3 6.84 0.56 -62.51
C ILE A 3 6.44 0.75 -61.04
N LEU A 4 7.36 0.47 -60.11
CA LEU A 4 7.23 0.88 -58.70
C LEU A 4 7.60 2.36 -58.58
N ALA A 5 6.63 3.20 -58.22
CA ALA A 5 6.87 4.56 -57.77
C ALA A 5 7.16 4.54 -56.26
N ALA A 6 8.42 4.77 -55.89
CA ALA A 6 8.83 4.97 -54.51
C ALA A 6 8.42 6.40 -54.08
N ILE A 7 7.44 6.48 -53.17
CA ILE A 7 7.10 7.73 -52.47
C ILE A 7 8.07 7.85 -51.29
N SER A 8 9.12 8.65 -51.46
CA SER A 8 10.00 9.07 -50.37
C SER A 8 9.26 10.10 -49.51
N LEU A 9 8.73 9.67 -48.36
CA LEU A 9 8.33 10.60 -47.30
C LEU A 9 9.60 11.20 -46.70
N ALA A 10 9.92 12.44 -47.06
CA ALA A 10 10.90 13.24 -46.35
C ALA A 10 10.33 13.56 -44.96
N LEU A 11 10.76 12.81 -43.94
CA LEU A 11 10.59 13.18 -42.54
C LEU A 11 11.46 14.41 -42.29
N THR A 12 10.86 15.60 -42.34
CA THR A 12 11.48 16.80 -41.78
C THR A 12 11.60 16.59 -40.27
N SER A 13 12.80 16.33 -39.77
CA SER A 13 13.08 16.34 -38.34
C SER A 13 12.84 17.76 -37.82
N ALA A 14 11.76 17.93 -37.05
CA ALA A 14 11.60 19.14 -36.25
C ALA A 14 12.81 19.25 -35.29
N PRO A 15 13.37 20.45 -35.06
CA PRO A 15 14.51 20.60 -34.17
C PRO A 15 14.08 20.17 -32.76
N ALA A 16 14.87 19.27 -32.16
CA ALA A 16 14.74 18.90 -30.75
C ALA A 16 14.71 20.18 -29.91
N HIS A 17 13.54 20.54 -29.38
CA HIS A 17 13.41 21.67 -28.48
C HIS A 17 14.13 21.29 -27.18
N ALA A 18 15.33 21.84 -26.98
CA ALA A 18 16.00 21.78 -25.69
C ALA A 18 15.02 22.31 -24.64
N GLN A 19 14.70 21.48 -23.64
CA GLN A 19 13.83 21.91 -22.55
C GLN A 19 14.56 22.99 -21.76
N GLN A 20 13.92 24.15 -21.62
CA GLN A 20 14.44 25.22 -20.78
C GLN A 20 14.48 24.74 -19.34
N ALA A 21 15.59 25.00 -18.66
CA ALA A 21 15.75 24.69 -17.25
C ALA A 21 14.62 25.37 -16.45
N PRO A 22 13.99 24.67 -15.48
CA PRO A 22 12.89 25.23 -14.70
C PRO A 22 13.35 26.43 -13.86
N ALA A 23 12.41 27.33 -13.58
CA ALA A 23 12.63 28.50 -12.72
C ALA A 23 13.10 28.08 -11.30
N PRO A 24 13.87 28.93 -10.59
CA PRO A 24 14.28 28.64 -9.23
C PRO A 24 13.08 28.49 -8.29
N LEU A 25 13.22 27.63 -7.28
CA LEU A 25 12.19 27.41 -6.27
C LEU A 25 11.89 28.71 -5.50
N SER A 26 10.63 28.92 -5.13
CA SER A 26 10.21 30.04 -4.29
C SER A 26 10.77 29.94 -2.87
N ALA A 27 10.87 31.07 -2.16
CA ALA A 27 11.43 31.12 -0.81
C ALA A 27 10.76 30.16 0.21
N PRO A 28 9.42 29.96 0.21
CA PRO A 28 8.79 28.98 1.11
C PRO A 28 9.28 27.54 0.87
N TYR A 29 9.41 27.12 -0.38
CA TYR A 29 9.90 25.78 -0.72
C TYR A 29 11.38 25.59 -0.36
N GLN A 30 12.20 26.63 -0.54
CA GLN A 30 13.60 26.62 -0.10
C GLN A 30 13.72 26.43 1.42
N ALA A 31 12.83 27.04 2.22
CA ALA A 31 12.83 26.89 3.67
C ALA A 31 12.46 25.46 4.11
N ILE A 32 11.45 24.85 3.46
CA ILE A 32 11.08 23.44 3.68
C ILE A 32 12.27 22.53 3.35
N ASP A 33 12.91 22.78 2.20
CA ASP A 33 14.06 22.01 1.74
C ASP A 33 15.25 22.10 2.71
N ALA A 34 15.57 23.29 3.20
CA ALA A 34 16.61 23.50 4.21
C ALA A 34 16.31 22.73 5.50
N ARG A 35 15.04 22.65 5.91
CA ARG A 35 14.61 21.85 7.06
C ARG A 35 14.71 20.35 6.79
N MET A 36 14.43 19.91 5.57
CA MET A 36 14.55 18.50 5.18
C MET A 36 16.00 18.01 5.10
N GLN A 37 16.97 18.90 4.87
CA GLN A 37 18.41 18.55 4.94
C GLN A 37 18.86 18.09 6.34
N GLN A 38 18.08 18.37 7.39
CA GLN A 38 18.38 17.94 8.76
C GLN A 38 17.84 16.52 9.08
N LEU A 39 17.19 15.86 8.11
CA LEU A 39 16.71 14.48 8.25
C LEU A 39 17.90 13.50 8.36
N PRO A 40 18.04 12.71 9.43
CA PRO A 40 19.13 11.74 9.54
C PRO A 40 19.03 10.62 8.51
N ASP A 41 20.17 10.21 7.93
CA ASP A 41 20.25 9.14 6.94
C ASP A 41 19.64 7.82 7.41
N SER A 42 19.79 7.49 8.71
CA SER A 42 19.20 6.29 9.31
C SER A 42 17.67 6.30 9.24
N THR A 43 17.07 7.48 9.32
CA THR A 43 15.62 7.71 9.24
C THR A 43 15.16 7.77 7.78
N ALA A 44 16.03 8.21 6.87
CA ALA A 44 15.75 8.33 5.43
C ALA A 44 15.71 6.98 4.67
N ARG A 45 15.74 5.83 5.35
CA ARG A 45 15.74 4.49 4.71
C ARG A 45 14.36 3.84 4.59
N SER A 46 13.34 4.41 5.22
CA SER A 46 11.98 3.87 5.18
C SER A 46 10.95 4.99 5.02
N VAL A 47 9.81 4.66 4.40
CA VAL A 47 8.65 5.55 4.28
C VAL A 47 8.24 6.07 5.66
N ASP A 48 8.15 5.17 6.64
CA ASP A 48 7.73 5.48 8.00
C ASP A 48 8.70 6.43 8.73
N GLY A 49 10.01 6.24 8.55
CA GLY A 49 11.05 7.15 9.05
C GLY A 49 10.86 8.57 8.53
N VAL A 50 10.83 8.71 7.20
CA VAL A 50 10.71 9.98 6.51
C VAL A 50 9.38 10.67 6.85
N ALA A 51 8.26 9.95 6.79
CA ALA A 51 6.95 10.50 7.07
C ALA A 51 6.82 10.98 8.53
N ARG A 52 7.38 10.25 9.50
CA ARG A 52 7.40 10.70 10.91
C ARG A 52 8.14 12.02 11.06
N TYR A 53 9.30 12.14 10.42
CA TYR A 53 10.08 13.38 10.46
C TYR A 53 9.30 14.55 9.83
N ILE A 54 8.77 14.36 8.61
CA ILE A 54 7.98 15.37 7.91
C ILE A 54 6.76 15.80 8.76
N LYS A 55 6.04 14.84 9.35
CA LYS A 55 4.88 15.11 10.21
C LYS A 55 5.23 15.95 11.45
N ALA A 56 6.40 15.72 12.03
CA ALA A 56 6.89 16.49 13.17
C ALA A 56 7.43 17.87 12.77
N ALA A 57 8.00 18.00 11.56
CA ALA A 57 8.64 19.22 11.09
C ALA A 57 7.65 20.22 10.47
N PHE A 58 6.53 19.76 9.91
CA PHE A 58 5.61 20.61 9.15
C PHE A 58 4.15 20.46 9.58
N ALA A 59 3.45 21.59 9.63
CA ALA A 59 2.08 21.67 10.13
C ALA A 59 1.03 21.55 9.02
N THR A 60 1.28 22.14 7.84
CA THR A 60 0.28 22.22 6.76
C THR A 60 0.37 21.05 5.80
N ASP A 61 -0.75 20.74 5.14
CA ASP A 61 -0.81 19.70 4.11
C ASP A 61 0.11 20.03 2.92
N ASP A 62 0.15 21.30 2.52
CA ASP A 62 0.98 21.77 1.41
C ASP A 62 2.48 21.58 1.73
N ASP A 63 2.93 21.96 2.92
CA ASP A 63 4.34 21.80 3.31
C ASP A 63 4.74 20.32 3.37
N ARG A 64 3.85 19.47 3.90
CA ARG A 64 4.05 18.02 3.98
C ARG A 64 4.11 17.39 2.61
N ALA A 65 3.22 17.78 1.70
CA ALA A 65 3.19 17.32 0.33
C ALA A 65 4.47 17.74 -0.42
N TRP A 66 4.89 19.01 -0.28
CA TRP A 66 6.13 19.50 -0.87
C TRP A 66 7.34 18.75 -0.31
N ALA A 67 7.44 18.58 1.01
CA ALA A 67 8.54 17.86 1.64
C ALA A 67 8.63 16.40 1.15
N ALA A 68 7.50 15.72 0.99
CA ALA A 68 7.45 14.36 0.44
C ALA A 68 7.90 14.34 -1.03
N LEU A 69 7.41 15.27 -1.87
CA LEU A 69 7.81 15.40 -3.28
C LEU A 69 9.32 15.65 -3.40
N ALA A 70 9.81 16.69 -2.72
CA ALA A 70 11.21 17.10 -2.75
C ALA A 70 12.13 15.99 -2.22
N TRP A 71 11.70 15.26 -1.19
CA TRP A 71 12.44 14.11 -0.71
C TRP A 71 12.51 12.99 -1.77
N THR A 72 11.38 12.59 -2.35
CA THR A 72 11.33 11.55 -3.40
C THR A 72 12.26 11.91 -4.56
N THR A 73 12.14 13.14 -5.09
CA THR A 73 12.92 13.60 -6.25
C THR A 73 14.43 13.61 -6.04
N ARG A 74 14.88 13.84 -4.80
CA ARG A 74 16.31 13.90 -4.44
C ARG A 74 16.91 12.55 -4.09
N HIS A 75 16.08 11.60 -3.67
CA HIS A 75 16.54 10.31 -3.13
C HIS A 75 16.31 9.14 -4.09
N ILE A 76 15.55 9.34 -5.16
CA ILE A 76 15.38 8.37 -6.23
C ILE A 76 16.05 8.94 -7.47
N ARG A 77 16.95 8.17 -8.10
CA ARG A 77 17.55 8.50 -9.39
C ARG A 77 16.67 7.98 -10.52
N TYR A 78 16.47 8.80 -11.54
CA TYR A 78 15.62 8.45 -12.67
C TYR A 78 16.21 7.29 -13.49
N ASP A 79 15.39 6.28 -13.73
CA ASP A 79 15.69 5.13 -14.59
C ASP A 79 14.95 5.28 -15.93
N LEU A 80 15.69 5.66 -16.98
CA LEU A 80 15.14 5.80 -18.34
C LEU A 80 14.89 4.45 -18.99
N ASP A 81 15.78 3.48 -18.75
CA ASP A 81 15.80 2.20 -19.46
C ASP A 81 14.87 1.17 -18.80
N GLY A 82 14.56 1.36 -17.52
CA GLY A 82 13.68 0.48 -16.76
C GLY A 82 12.18 0.63 -17.03
N VAL A 83 11.74 1.68 -17.73
CA VAL A 83 10.30 1.95 -17.93
C VAL A 83 9.67 0.88 -18.81
N SER A 84 8.62 0.22 -18.31
CA SER A 84 8.03 -0.94 -18.98
C SER A 84 6.52 -1.01 -18.81
N THR A 85 5.83 -1.72 -19.71
CA THR A 85 4.40 -2.04 -19.54
C THR A 85 4.14 -2.95 -18.32
N ALA A 86 5.20 -3.56 -17.77
CA ALA A 86 5.14 -4.25 -16.49
C ALA A 86 4.73 -3.33 -15.33
N ASP A 87 5.06 -2.04 -15.41
CA ASP A 87 4.77 -1.04 -14.38
C ASP A 87 3.27 -0.87 -14.08
N PHE A 88 2.38 -1.23 -15.02
CA PHE A 88 0.93 -1.20 -14.77
C PHE A 88 0.43 -2.29 -13.82
N ALA A 89 1.24 -3.32 -13.55
CA ALA A 89 0.81 -4.50 -12.82
C ALA A 89 1.59 -4.79 -11.54
N TYR A 90 2.65 -4.01 -11.27
CA TYR A 90 3.44 -4.17 -10.07
C TYR A 90 2.67 -3.69 -8.85
N GLU A 91 2.82 -4.39 -7.72
CA GLU A 91 2.22 -3.98 -6.46
C GLU A 91 2.99 -2.79 -5.88
N ALA A 92 2.25 -1.78 -5.42
CA ALA A 92 2.83 -0.54 -4.89
C ALA A 92 3.92 -0.78 -3.84
N GLY A 93 3.70 -1.73 -2.92
CA GLY A 93 4.66 -2.04 -1.86
C GLY A 93 6.01 -2.55 -2.38
N GLU A 94 6.00 -3.40 -3.41
CA GLU A 94 7.22 -3.94 -4.03
C GLU A 94 7.98 -2.85 -4.78
N VAL A 95 7.28 -2.00 -5.52
CA VAL A 95 7.86 -0.86 -6.24
C VAL A 95 8.54 0.10 -5.26
N VAL A 96 7.86 0.46 -4.17
CA VAL A 96 8.42 1.34 -3.13
C VAL A 96 9.64 0.72 -2.47
N GLN A 97 9.58 -0.57 -2.10
CA GLN A 97 10.71 -1.26 -1.48
C GLN A 97 11.92 -1.31 -2.41
N GLN A 98 11.71 -1.62 -3.69
CA GLN A 98 12.76 -1.66 -4.69
C GLN A 98 13.38 -0.28 -4.91
N ALA A 99 12.57 0.77 -5.01
CA ALA A 99 13.04 2.14 -5.20
C ALA A 99 13.86 2.63 -3.98
N LEU A 100 13.42 2.33 -2.76
CA LEU A 100 14.14 2.72 -1.54
C LEU A 100 15.45 1.95 -1.35
N SER A 101 15.50 0.67 -1.74
CA SER A 101 16.70 -0.16 -1.61
C SER A 101 17.76 0.20 -2.65
N THR A 102 17.36 0.40 -3.90
CA THR A 102 18.27 0.69 -5.02
C THR A 102 18.55 2.18 -5.21
N ARG A 103 17.68 3.05 -4.69
CA ARG A 103 17.69 4.50 -4.96
C ARG A 103 17.57 4.83 -6.45
N VAL A 104 16.92 3.95 -7.21
CA VAL A 104 16.69 4.07 -8.65
C VAL A 104 15.23 3.75 -8.93
N GLY A 105 14.60 4.44 -9.89
CA GLY A 105 13.20 4.18 -10.21
C GLY A 105 12.71 4.79 -11.51
N THR A 106 11.72 4.11 -12.11
CA THR A 106 10.92 4.59 -13.24
C THR A 106 9.90 5.65 -12.77
N PRO A 107 9.17 6.34 -13.66
CA PRO A 107 8.08 7.22 -13.25
C PRO A 107 7.05 6.60 -12.30
N ALA A 108 6.75 5.31 -12.47
CA ALA A 108 5.88 4.58 -11.55
C ALA A 108 6.47 4.55 -10.14
N ALA A 109 7.77 4.26 -10.00
CA ALA A 109 8.44 4.27 -8.70
C ALA A 109 8.44 5.65 -8.03
N TYR A 110 8.62 6.72 -8.79
CA TYR A 110 8.51 8.09 -8.26
C TYR A 110 7.10 8.38 -7.73
N ALA A 111 6.08 8.03 -8.50
CA ALA A 111 4.68 8.20 -8.11
C ALA A 111 4.34 7.36 -6.86
N GLU A 112 4.75 6.10 -6.82
CA GLU A 112 4.47 5.19 -5.71
C GLU A 112 5.22 5.59 -4.42
N VAL A 113 6.49 6.00 -4.50
CA VAL A 113 7.23 6.48 -3.31
C VAL A 113 6.61 7.75 -2.76
N TYR A 114 6.26 8.71 -3.62
CA TYR A 114 5.52 9.90 -3.18
C TYR A 114 4.17 9.53 -2.55
N ALA A 115 3.38 8.68 -3.20
CA ALA A 115 2.06 8.28 -2.71
C ALA A 115 2.14 7.56 -1.36
N ALA A 116 3.14 6.70 -1.17
CA ALA A 116 3.38 6.03 0.11
C ALA A 116 3.69 7.04 1.23
N LEU A 117 4.57 8.01 0.98
CA LEU A 117 4.88 9.08 1.93
C LEU A 117 3.66 9.95 2.24
N ALA A 118 2.98 10.44 1.20
CA ALA A 118 1.82 11.32 1.32
C ALA A 118 0.68 10.64 2.09
N ASN A 119 0.36 9.38 1.77
CA ASN A 119 -0.66 8.63 2.51
C ASN A 119 -0.27 8.41 3.98
N GLN A 120 1.01 8.10 4.28
CA GLN A 120 1.51 7.99 5.66
C GLN A 120 1.42 9.32 6.44
N LEU A 121 1.46 10.46 5.73
CA LEU A 121 1.27 11.80 6.27
C LEU A 121 -0.19 12.19 6.47
N GLY A 122 -1.13 11.32 6.08
CA GLY A 122 -2.58 11.58 6.11
C GLY A 122 -3.10 12.33 4.89
N LEU A 123 -2.27 12.52 3.86
CA LEU A 123 -2.63 13.17 2.60
C LEU A 123 -3.10 12.10 1.62
N LYS A 124 -4.41 11.96 1.48
CA LYS A 124 -4.98 10.91 0.63
C LYS A 124 -4.49 11.09 -0.81
N THR A 125 -3.81 10.07 -1.32
CA THR A 125 -3.10 10.11 -2.59
C THR A 125 -3.32 8.83 -3.38
N TYR A 126 -3.61 8.98 -4.67
CA TYR A 126 -3.73 7.89 -5.64
C TYR A 126 -2.68 8.03 -6.73
N VAL A 127 -2.03 6.92 -7.08
CA VAL A 127 -1.21 6.86 -8.30
C VAL A 127 -2.15 6.74 -9.49
N VAL A 128 -1.90 7.57 -10.50
CA VAL A 128 -2.68 7.68 -11.72
C VAL A 128 -1.77 7.39 -12.89
N SER A 129 -2.21 6.51 -13.78
CA SER A 129 -1.49 6.18 -15.00
C SER A 129 -2.26 6.65 -16.23
N GLY A 130 -1.52 7.02 -17.27
CA GLY A 130 -2.12 7.58 -18.47
C GLY A 130 -1.10 7.90 -19.54
N GLN A 131 -1.53 8.68 -20.53
CA GLN A 131 -0.70 9.20 -21.59
C GLN A 131 -0.17 10.58 -21.19
N ALA A 132 1.11 10.83 -21.40
CA ALA A 132 1.66 12.17 -21.29
C ALA A 132 2.03 12.70 -22.68
N GLN A 133 1.52 13.88 -23.03
CA GLN A 133 1.87 14.55 -24.27
C GLN A 133 3.37 14.80 -24.29
N ARG A 134 4.02 14.55 -25.43
CA ARG A 134 5.47 14.71 -25.59
C ARG A 134 6.33 13.76 -24.74
N ALA A 135 5.77 12.70 -24.14
CA ALA A 135 6.58 11.67 -23.47
C ALA A 135 7.58 11.02 -24.44
N ALA A 136 7.16 10.76 -25.69
CA ALA A 136 8.04 10.29 -26.75
C ALA A 136 9.10 11.32 -27.18
N GLU A 137 8.76 12.61 -27.19
CA GLU A 137 9.74 13.70 -27.44
C GLU A 137 10.73 13.85 -26.27
N ARG A 138 10.34 13.38 -25.08
CA ARG A 138 11.18 13.18 -23.90
C ARG A 138 11.86 11.82 -23.90
N GLY A 139 11.95 11.11 -25.02
CA GLY A 139 12.66 9.82 -25.11
C GLY A 139 12.08 8.68 -24.25
N GLY A 140 10.89 8.87 -23.67
CA GLY A 140 10.18 7.87 -22.87
C GLY A 140 9.02 7.22 -23.62
N PRO A 141 8.43 6.15 -23.09
CA PRO A 141 7.24 5.55 -23.68
C PRO A 141 6.06 6.53 -23.69
N PRO A 142 5.04 6.33 -24.54
CA PRO A 142 3.88 7.22 -24.64
C PRO A 142 2.91 7.13 -23.44
N PHE A 143 3.32 6.49 -22.34
CA PHE A 143 2.57 6.38 -21.09
C PHE A 143 3.41 6.90 -19.91
N HIS A 144 2.74 7.30 -18.83
CA HIS A 144 3.35 7.92 -17.67
C HIS A 144 2.53 7.67 -16.39
N PHE A 145 3.14 7.98 -15.25
CA PHE A 145 2.58 7.78 -13.91
C PHE A 145 2.78 9.04 -13.07
N TRP A 146 1.72 9.46 -12.38
CA TRP A 146 1.71 10.64 -11.53
C TRP A 146 0.76 10.43 -10.35
N CYS A 147 0.49 11.46 -9.56
CA CYS A 147 -0.37 11.37 -8.38
C CYS A 147 -1.53 12.36 -8.41
N ALA A 148 -2.70 11.89 -7.96
CA ALA A 148 -3.79 12.74 -7.51
C ALA A 148 -3.75 12.80 -5.98
N THR A 149 -3.58 13.99 -5.41
CA THR A 149 -3.45 14.20 -3.95
C THR A 149 -4.52 15.16 -3.46
N ARG A 150 -5.17 14.80 -2.34
CA ARG A 150 -6.12 15.69 -1.67
C ARG A 150 -5.40 16.58 -0.66
N LEU A 151 -5.35 17.88 -0.92
CA LEU A 151 -4.71 18.90 -0.09
C LEU A 151 -5.74 19.96 0.31
N GLY A 152 -5.86 20.28 1.60
CA GLY A 152 -6.82 21.30 2.05
C GLY A 152 -8.26 20.99 1.66
N GLY A 153 -8.62 19.71 1.54
CA GLY A 153 -9.95 19.24 1.15
C GLY A 153 -10.22 19.16 -0.36
N GLN A 154 -9.33 19.67 -1.22
CA GLN A 154 -9.46 19.67 -2.68
C GLN A 154 -8.45 18.73 -3.35
N TRP A 155 -8.81 18.18 -4.52
CA TRP A 155 -7.92 17.32 -5.30
C TRP A 155 -7.03 18.13 -6.24
N TYR A 156 -5.73 17.86 -6.19
CA TYR A 156 -4.72 18.41 -7.10
C TYR A 156 -3.95 17.28 -7.76
N LEU A 157 -3.38 17.57 -8.93
CA LEU A 157 -2.49 16.66 -9.62
C LEU A 157 -1.04 17.11 -9.47
N LEU A 158 -0.14 16.14 -9.37
CA LEU A 158 1.28 16.37 -9.28
C LEU A 158 2.06 15.21 -9.88
N ASP A 159 3.20 15.51 -10.48
CA ASP A 159 4.07 14.54 -11.15
C ASP A 159 5.45 14.54 -10.48
N PRO A 160 5.75 13.53 -9.64
CA PRO A 160 7.03 13.47 -8.95
C PRO A 160 8.22 13.22 -9.87
N ALA A 161 8.01 12.56 -11.02
CA ALA A 161 9.06 12.22 -11.95
C ALA A 161 9.46 13.43 -12.80
N TRP A 162 8.48 14.18 -13.32
CA TRP A 162 8.75 15.43 -14.07
C TRP A 162 9.10 16.61 -13.17
N ALA A 163 8.72 16.58 -11.89
CA ALA A 163 9.22 17.53 -10.90
C ALA A 163 10.71 17.30 -10.57
N ALA A 164 11.25 16.09 -10.78
CA ALA A 164 12.62 15.75 -10.38
C ALA A 164 13.69 16.28 -11.33
N GLY A 165 13.33 16.63 -12.56
CA GLY A 165 14.29 17.08 -13.56
C GLY A 165 13.76 16.98 -14.98
N TYR A 166 14.69 16.98 -15.93
CA TYR A 166 14.38 16.95 -17.35
C TYR A 166 15.44 16.16 -18.13
N LEU A 167 15.18 15.91 -19.41
CA LEU A 167 16.14 15.22 -20.27
C LEU A 167 16.86 16.22 -21.16
N ALA A 168 18.18 16.15 -21.16
CA ALA A 168 19.06 16.94 -22.00
C ALA A 168 20.11 16.03 -22.63
N ASN A 169 20.24 16.08 -23.96
CA ASN A 169 21.24 15.31 -24.71
C ASN A 169 21.21 13.79 -24.41
N GLY A 170 20.01 13.22 -24.23
CA GLY A 170 19.84 11.79 -23.92
C GLY A 170 20.13 11.39 -22.47
N ALA A 171 20.44 12.34 -21.59
CA ALA A 171 20.71 12.09 -20.17
C ALA A 171 19.72 12.84 -19.28
N PHE A 172 19.35 12.24 -18.15
CA PHE A 172 18.53 12.88 -17.13
C PHE A 172 19.35 13.90 -16.33
N VAL A 173 18.86 15.13 -16.26
CA VAL A 173 19.42 16.23 -15.47
C VAL A 173 18.51 16.46 -14.26
N PRO A 174 18.95 16.08 -13.04
CA PRO A 174 18.19 16.33 -11.83
C PRO A 174 18.07 17.83 -11.56
N GLN A 175 16.85 18.35 -11.52
CA GLN A 175 16.55 19.72 -11.16
C GLN A 175 15.13 19.81 -10.61
N LEU A 176 15.00 19.86 -9.29
CA LEU A 176 13.70 19.95 -8.63
C LEU A 176 12.94 21.21 -9.10
N SER A 177 11.70 21.00 -9.52
CA SER A 177 10.80 22.05 -10.00
C SER A 177 9.44 21.97 -9.32
N SER A 178 8.88 23.13 -9.01
CA SER A 178 7.49 23.25 -8.55
C SER A 178 6.46 23.25 -9.67
N THR A 179 6.86 23.21 -10.95
CA THR A 179 5.96 23.26 -12.11
C THR A 179 4.90 22.15 -12.09
N TYR A 180 5.25 20.98 -11.57
CA TYR A 180 4.35 19.83 -11.48
C TYR A 180 3.90 19.53 -10.05
N PHE A 181 3.90 20.54 -9.18
CA PHE A 181 3.38 20.42 -7.82
C PHE A 181 2.06 21.18 -7.69
N LYS A 182 1.05 20.52 -7.09
CA LYS A 182 -0.27 21.11 -6.79
C LYS A 182 -0.91 21.79 -8.02
N VAL A 183 -0.87 21.12 -9.18
CA VAL A 183 -1.40 21.66 -10.43
C VAL A 183 -2.92 21.46 -10.48
N ALA A 184 -3.64 22.49 -10.94
CA ALA A 184 -5.08 22.40 -11.11
C ALA A 184 -5.44 21.38 -12.21
N PRO A 185 -6.51 20.58 -12.06
CA PRO A 185 -6.87 19.57 -13.04
C PRO A 185 -7.04 20.09 -14.49
N ALA A 186 -7.62 21.29 -14.65
CA ALA A 186 -7.81 21.92 -15.96
C ALA A 186 -6.50 22.32 -16.66
N GLU A 187 -5.44 22.55 -15.88
CA GLU A 187 -4.10 22.85 -16.42
C GLU A 187 -3.33 21.56 -16.68
N PHE A 188 -3.40 20.60 -15.75
CA PHE A 188 -2.66 19.34 -15.82
C PHE A 188 -3.07 18.49 -17.03
N VAL A 189 -4.37 18.44 -17.35
CA VAL A 189 -4.91 17.66 -18.48
C VAL A 189 -4.35 18.09 -19.84
N ARG A 190 -3.74 19.27 -19.94
CA ARG A 190 -3.09 19.74 -21.18
C ARG A 190 -1.87 18.93 -21.55
N THR A 191 -1.25 18.26 -20.57
CA THR A 191 -0.04 17.45 -20.76
C THR A 191 -0.22 16.01 -20.31
N HIS A 192 -1.21 15.70 -19.46
CA HIS A 192 -1.42 14.37 -18.91
C HIS A 192 -2.88 13.94 -19.02
N LEU A 193 -3.13 12.87 -19.76
CA LEU A 193 -4.45 12.28 -19.88
C LEU A 193 -4.49 10.89 -19.21
N PRO A 194 -5.22 10.72 -18.09
CA PRO A 194 -5.32 9.43 -17.41
C PRO A 194 -6.08 8.41 -18.26
N PHE A 195 -5.74 7.12 -18.13
CA PHE A 195 -6.51 6.04 -18.75
C PHE A 195 -7.90 5.90 -18.13
N ASP A 196 -8.01 6.08 -16.81
CA ASP A 196 -9.29 6.22 -16.13
C ASP A 196 -9.73 7.70 -16.11
N PRO A 197 -10.77 8.10 -16.87
CA PRO A 197 -11.21 9.50 -16.98
C PRO A 197 -11.65 10.12 -15.64
N LEU A 198 -11.95 9.32 -14.61
CA LEU A 198 -12.25 9.83 -13.26
C LEU A 198 -11.13 10.73 -12.72
N TRP A 199 -9.88 10.33 -12.96
CA TRP A 199 -8.71 11.04 -12.45
C TRP A 199 -8.32 12.28 -13.25
N GLN A 200 -9.11 12.65 -14.27
CA GLN A 200 -9.03 14.00 -14.82
C GLN A 200 -9.56 15.02 -13.83
N LEU A 201 -10.41 14.61 -12.88
CA LEU A 201 -11.02 15.48 -11.88
C LEU A 201 -11.76 16.68 -12.49
N LEU A 202 -12.28 16.48 -13.70
CA LEU A 202 -13.01 17.50 -14.46
C LEU A 202 -14.48 17.14 -14.59
N PRO A 203 -15.39 18.12 -14.50
CA PRO A 203 -16.81 17.91 -14.75
C PRO A 203 -17.11 17.57 -16.22
N THR A 204 -16.17 17.83 -17.13
CA THR A 204 -16.24 17.47 -18.54
C THR A 204 -14.89 16.89 -18.95
N PRO A 205 -14.69 15.56 -18.80
CA PRO A 205 -13.43 14.91 -19.14
C PRO A 205 -13.13 14.99 -20.64
N TYR A 206 -11.86 15.19 -20.97
CA TYR A 206 -11.31 15.06 -22.32
C TYR A 206 -11.36 13.62 -22.77
N SER A 207 -11.76 13.38 -24.03
CA SER A 207 -11.51 12.12 -24.70
C SER A 207 -10.05 12.03 -25.17
N PRO A 208 -9.51 10.82 -25.41
CA PRO A 208 -8.17 10.68 -25.97
C PRO A 208 -7.98 11.39 -27.32
N GLN A 209 -9.01 11.42 -28.17
CA GLN A 209 -8.97 12.15 -29.44
C GLN A 209 -8.87 13.66 -29.22
N GLN A 210 -9.66 14.21 -28.29
CA GLN A 210 -9.62 15.64 -27.95
C GLN A 210 -8.27 16.05 -27.38
N PHE A 211 -7.72 15.24 -26.48
CA PHE A 211 -6.39 15.43 -25.91
C PHE A 211 -5.31 15.45 -27.00
N GLN A 212 -5.31 14.46 -27.90
CA GLN A 212 -4.36 14.40 -29.01
C GLN A 212 -4.44 15.62 -29.94
N GLN A 213 -5.65 16.15 -30.15
CA GLN A 213 -5.89 17.33 -30.98
C GLN A 213 -5.69 18.66 -30.22
N GLY A 214 -5.43 18.64 -28.92
CA GLY A 214 -5.41 19.84 -28.08
C GLY A 214 -6.76 20.58 -28.04
N LYS A 215 -7.87 19.88 -28.32
CA LYS A 215 -9.21 20.47 -28.41
C LYS A 215 -9.91 20.38 -27.07
N VAL A 216 -10.28 21.54 -26.51
CA VAL A 216 -11.09 21.61 -25.28
C VAL A 216 -12.47 21.01 -25.54
N PRO A 217 -12.97 20.10 -24.69
CA PRO A 217 -14.31 19.54 -24.82
C PRO A 217 -15.38 20.61 -24.56
N ALA A 218 -16.48 20.53 -25.30
CA ALA A 218 -17.67 21.34 -25.01
C ALA A 218 -18.32 20.84 -23.71
N PRO A 219 -18.92 21.72 -22.89
CA PRO A 219 -19.60 21.32 -21.66
C PRO A 219 -20.63 20.21 -21.89
N LEU A 220 -20.64 19.21 -21.00
CA LEU A 220 -21.65 18.14 -21.06
C LEU A 220 -23.00 18.65 -20.57
N ALA A 221 -24.08 18.14 -21.18
CA ALA A 221 -25.45 18.39 -20.71
C ALA A 221 -25.65 17.92 -19.26
N GLN A 222 -24.95 16.84 -18.87
CA GLN A 222 -24.83 16.38 -17.50
C GLN A 222 -23.35 16.28 -17.14
N PRO A 223 -22.79 17.30 -16.45
CA PRO A 223 -21.41 17.26 -16.01
C PRO A 223 -21.17 16.14 -14.99
N TRP A 224 -19.95 15.60 -14.97
CA TRP A 224 -19.55 14.59 -13.99
C TRP A 224 -19.61 15.16 -12.57
N ALA A 225 -20.32 14.46 -11.69
CA ALA A 225 -20.26 14.70 -10.25
C ALA A 225 -18.93 14.15 -9.71
N VAL A 226 -17.83 14.90 -9.95
CA VAL A 226 -16.46 14.45 -9.68
C VAL A 226 -16.29 14.00 -8.22
N ALA A 227 -16.72 14.82 -7.27
CA ALA A 227 -16.59 14.52 -5.84
C ALA A 227 -17.33 13.22 -5.45
N ASP A 228 -18.56 13.04 -5.93
CA ASP A 228 -19.35 11.83 -5.66
C ASP A 228 -18.76 10.59 -6.33
N SER A 229 -18.20 10.76 -7.53
CA SER A 229 -17.59 9.68 -8.30
C SER A 229 -16.30 9.19 -7.65
N VAL A 230 -15.47 10.12 -7.14
CA VAL A 230 -14.30 9.80 -6.32
C VAL A 230 -14.76 9.14 -5.01
N ALA A 231 -15.71 9.72 -4.28
CA ALA A 231 -16.21 9.13 -3.04
C ALA A 231 -16.79 7.72 -3.23
N ALA A 232 -17.45 7.45 -4.35
CA ALA A 232 -17.92 6.12 -4.73
C ALA A 232 -16.76 5.17 -5.02
N TYR A 233 -15.72 5.62 -5.73
CA TYR A 233 -14.50 4.86 -5.98
C TYR A 233 -13.78 4.48 -4.68
N GLU A 234 -13.66 5.43 -3.74
CA GLU A 234 -12.96 5.22 -2.46
C GLU A 234 -13.62 4.16 -1.57
N ARG A 235 -14.92 3.90 -1.74
CA ARG A 235 -15.66 2.87 -0.98
C ARG A 235 -15.44 1.46 -1.53
N LEU A 236 -14.85 1.31 -2.70
CA LEU A 236 -14.59 0.01 -3.32
C LEU A 236 -13.34 -0.63 -2.71
N SER A 237 -13.32 -1.97 -2.67
CA SER A 237 -12.09 -2.73 -2.42
C SER A 237 -11.05 -2.46 -3.52
N VAL A 238 -9.78 -2.81 -3.29
CA VAL A 238 -8.71 -2.67 -4.29
C VAL A 238 -9.11 -3.28 -5.65
N VAL A 239 -9.65 -4.50 -5.64
CA VAL A 239 -10.17 -5.13 -6.86
C VAL A 239 -11.37 -4.38 -7.44
N GLY A 240 -12.29 -3.90 -6.60
CA GLY A 240 -13.42 -3.10 -7.04
C GLY A 240 -12.97 -1.81 -7.74
N GLN A 241 -11.94 -1.16 -7.20
CA GLN A 241 -11.30 0.02 -7.78
C GLN A 241 -10.71 -0.30 -9.15
N LEU A 242 -9.87 -1.34 -9.27
CA LEU A 242 -9.28 -1.80 -10.53
C LEU A 242 -10.36 -2.09 -11.59
N ARG A 243 -11.37 -2.88 -11.23
CA ARG A 243 -12.48 -3.21 -12.14
C ARG A 243 -13.29 -1.99 -12.55
N SER A 244 -13.53 -1.06 -11.63
CA SER A 244 -14.27 0.18 -11.95
C SER A 244 -13.47 1.10 -12.87
N ALA A 245 -12.16 1.21 -12.66
CA ALA A 245 -11.25 1.97 -13.50
C ALA A 245 -11.16 1.35 -14.90
N SER A 246 -10.98 0.03 -14.99
CA SER A 246 -10.99 -0.70 -16.26
C SER A 246 -12.31 -0.53 -17.03
N ARG A 247 -13.46 -0.49 -16.36
CA ARG A 247 -14.75 -0.22 -17.02
C ARG A 247 -14.80 1.19 -17.61
N ARG A 248 -14.42 2.22 -16.84
CA ARG A 248 -14.41 3.61 -17.32
C ARG A 248 -13.41 3.82 -18.45
N ALA A 249 -12.22 3.24 -18.34
CA ALA A 249 -11.20 3.31 -19.39
C ALA A 249 -11.68 2.69 -20.71
N ARG A 250 -12.33 1.51 -20.67
CA ARG A 250 -12.93 0.86 -21.87
C ARG A 250 -14.00 1.74 -22.53
N GLN A 251 -14.77 2.49 -21.74
CA GLN A 251 -15.81 3.38 -22.24
C GLN A 251 -15.25 4.67 -22.85
N ALA A 252 -14.10 5.16 -22.39
CA ALA A 252 -13.53 6.44 -22.82
C ALA A 252 -12.97 6.39 -24.25
N LEU A 253 -12.18 5.36 -24.60
CA LEU A 253 -11.79 4.97 -25.96
C LEU A 253 -10.85 3.75 -25.88
N ARG A 254 -11.01 2.77 -26.77
CA ARG A 254 -10.07 1.64 -26.87
C ARG A 254 -8.90 2.00 -27.79
N THR A 255 -7.72 2.23 -27.21
CA THR A 255 -6.44 2.40 -27.91
C THR A 255 -5.49 1.28 -27.50
N SER A 256 -4.40 1.07 -28.26
CA SER A 256 -3.37 0.08 -27.88
C SER A 256 -2.80 0.32 -26.48
N LEU A 257 -2.58 1.59 -26.09
CA LEU A 257 -2.14 1.96 -24.74
C LEU A 257 -3.20 1.68 -23.68
N THR A 258 -4.47 1.88 -24.00
CA THR A 258 -5.57 1.53 -23.10
C THR A 258 -5.66 0.02 -22.90
N GLU A 259 -5.47 -0.79 -23.94
CA GLU A 259 -5.43 -2.25 -23.79
C GLU A 259 -4.23 -2.72 -22.93
N LEU A 260 -3.07 -2.07 -23.03
CA LEU A 260 -1.93 -2.34 -22.13
C LEU A 260 -2.27 -2.03 -20.68
N TYR A 261 -2.90 -0.89 -20.41
CA TYR A 261 -3.39 -0.53 -19.08
C TYR A 261 -4.41 -1.55 -18.54
N LEU A 262 -5.36 -1.98 -19.37
CA LEU A 262 -6.37 -2.96 -18.99
C LEU A 262 -5.76 -4.33 -18.67
N SER A 263 -4.83 -4.80 -19.50
CA SER A 263 -4.07 -6.04 -19.25
C SER A 263 -3.22 -5.92 -17.97
N GLY A 264 -2.64 -4.74 -17.72
CA GLY A 264 -1.94 -4.42 -16.49
C GLY A 264 -2.84 -4.57 -15.26
N ASN A 265 -4.02 -3.96 -15.27
CA ASN A 265 -5.01 -4.09 -14.19
C ASN A 265 -5.47 -5.53 -13.97
N GLU A 266 -5.65 -6.31 -15.05
CA GLU A 266 -6.02 -7.73 -14.95
C GLU A 266 -4.92 -8.56 -14.28
N ARG A 267 -3.66 -8.32 -14.66
CA ARG A 267 -2.51 -8.96 -14.00
C ARG A 267 -2.33 -8.49 -12.56
N TYR A 268 -2.54 -7.20 -12.27
CA TYR A 268 -2.55 -6.68 -10.90
C TYR A 268 -3.60 -7.40 -10.06
N GLU A 269 -4.84 -7.53 -10.57
CA GLU A 269 -5.91 -8.23 -9.87
C GLU A 269 -5.53 -9.69 -9.56
N GLN A 270 -4.90 -10.39 -10.52
CA GLN A 270 -4.41 -11.76 -10.32
C GLN A 270 -3.33 -11.83 -9.24
N ASN A 271 -2.32 -10.95 -9.31
CA ASN A 271 -1.24 -10.86 -8.34
C ASN A 271 -1.78 -10.56 -6.94
N TYR A 272 -2.70 -9.60 -6.82
CA TYR A 272 -3.34 -9.24 -5.56
C TYR A 272 -4.00 -10.45 -4.88
N TYR A 273 -4.70 -11.31 -5.63
CA TYR A 273 -5.28 -12.52 -5.04
C TYR A 273 -4.24 -13.53 -4.57
N VAL A 274 -3.15 -13.69 -5.31
CA VAL A 274 -2.05 -14.57 -4.92
C VAL A 274 -1.38 -14.05 -3.65
N THR A 275 -1.08 -12.75 -3.58
CA THR A 275 -0.46 -12.10 -2.43
C THR A 275 -1.36 -12.20 -1.20
N GLU A 276 -2.65 -11.88 -1.32
CA GLU A 276 -3.59 -12.01 -0.21
C GLU A 276 -3.78 -13.46 0.23
N HIS A 277 -3.81 -14.41 -0.71
CA HIS A 277 -3.85 -15.84 -0.38
C HIS A 277 -2.62 -16.28 0.41
N ASN A 278 -1.42 -15.91 -0.05
CA ASN A 278 -0.16 -16.23 0.62
C ASN A 278 -0.08 -15.60 2.02
N ARG A 279 -0.55 -14.36 2.16
CA ARG A 279 -0.65 -13.67 3.46
C ARG A 279 -1.57 -14.43 4.42
N MET A 280 -2.74 -14.86 3.95
CA MET A 280 -3.68 -15.65 4.75
C MET A 280 -3.09 -17.02 5.14
N LEU A 281 -2.33 -17.68 4.25
CA LEU A 281 -1.63 -18.92 4.58
C LEU A 281 -0.54 -18.70 5.64
N ALA A 282 0.24 -17.63 5.53
CA ALA A 282 1.24 -17.28 6.54
C ALA A 282 0.59 -17.03 7.91
N ALA A 283 -0.51 -16.25 7.95
CA ALA A 283 -1.27 -15.99 9.17
C ALA A 283 -1.88 -17.28 9.76
N TYR A 284 -2.38 -18.19 8.91
CA TYR A 284 -2.89 -19.49 9.35
C TYR A 284 -1.79 -20.33 10.00
N ASN A 285 -0.62 -20.41 9.37
CA ASN A 285 0.52 -21.17 9.87
C ASN A 285 1.03 -20.61 11.21
N GLU A 286 1.15 -19.28 11.32
CA GLU A 286 1.51 -18.61 12.58
C GLU A 286 0.46 -18.88 13.67
N ALA A 287 -0.84 -18.80 13.34
CA ALA A 287 -1.91 -19.10 14.29
C ALA A 287 -1.86 -20.56 14.77
N GLN A 288 -1.59 -21.50 13.86
CA GLN A 288 -1.45 -22.92 14.18
C GLN A 288 -0.28 -23.15 15.13
N GLN A 289 0.87 -22.50 14.91
CA GLN A 289 2.03 -22.60 15.79
C GLN A 289 1.71 -22.10 17.21
N HIS A 290 1.10 -20.92 17.34
CA HIS A 290 0.68 -20.39 18.64
C HIS A 290 -0.35 -21.31 19.33
N ALA A 291 -1.35 -21.81 18.60
CA ALA A 291 -2.35 -22.72 19.15
C ALA A 291 -1.72 -24.02 19.65
N GLN A 292 -0.81 -24.63 18.87
CA GLN A 292 -0.10 -25.85 19.27
C GLN A 292 0.77 -25.62 20.51
N GLN A 293 1.51 -24.50 20.55
CA GLN A 293 2.32 -24.13 21.70
C GLN A 293 1.46 -23.94 22.96
N ALA A 294 0.36 -23.21 22.87
CA ALA A 294 -0.57 -23.00 23.98
C ALA A 294 -1.18 -24.31 24.47
N ILE A 295 -1.65 -25.17 23.56
CA ILE A 295 -2.22 -26.48 23.91
C ILE A 295 -1.17 -27.37 24.58
N ALA A 296 0.06 -27.41 24.08
CA ALA A 296 1.15 -28.19 24.66
C ALA A 296 1.49 -27.72 26.08
N GLN A 297 1.65 -26.41 26.27
CA GLN A 297 1.93 -25.82 27.58
C GLN A 297 0.76 -26.02 28.56
N LEU A 298 -0.48 -25.91 28.10
CA LEU A 298 -1.66 -26.20 28.91
C LEU A 298 -1.72 -27.67 29.33
N ASN A 299 -1.41 -28.59 28.41
CA ASN A 299 -1.33 -30.01 28.73
C ASN A 299 -0.20 -30.30 29.74
N ALA A 300 0.95 -29.63 29.62
CA ALA A 300 2.04 -29.73 30.59
C ALA A 300 1.63 -29.18 31.98
N PHE A 301 0.89 -28.07 32.03
CA PHE A 301 0.31 -27.56 33.26
C PHE A 301 -0.67 -28.57 33.88
N LEU A 302 -1.54 -29.18 33.08
CA LEU A 302 -2.49 -30.19 33.56
C LEU A 302 -1.78 -31.46 34.05
N ALA A 303 -0.69 -31.87 33.41
CA ALA A 303 0.15 -32.95 33.92
C ALA A 303 0.77 -32.56 35.27
N TYR A 304 1.33 -31.35 35.38
CA TYR A 304 1.87 -30.83 36.64
C TYR A 304 0.81 -30.75 37.75
N TYR A 305 -0.41 -30.37 37.41
CA TYR A 305 -1.58 -30.43 38.29
C TYR A 305 -1.91 -31.86 38.72
N ASN A 306 -1.92 -32.82 37.80
CA ASN A 306 -2.18 -34.23 38.10
C ASN A 306 -1.10 -34.83 39.01
N HIS A 307 0.12 -34.29 38.97
CA HIS A 307 1.19 -34.58 39.92
C HIS A 307 1.14 -33.70 41.18
N GLN A 308 0.00 -33.07 41.47
CA GLN A 308 -0.24 -32.24 42.66
C GLN A 308 0.81 -31.13 42.85
N PHE A 309 1.24 -30.54 41.72
CA PHE A 309 2.29 -29.53 41.65
C PHE A 309 3.64 -29.98 42.20
N GLN A 310 4.01 -31.24 41.91
CA GLN A 310 5.36 -31.76 42.11
C GLN A 310 6.17 -31.75 40.81
N PRO A 311 7.44 -31.27 40.81
CA PRO A 311 8.17 -30.70 41.95
C PRO A 311 7.62 -29.34 42.41
N ARG A 312 7.75 -29.03 43.70
CA ARG A 312 7.20 -27.79 44.28
C ARG A 312 7.75 -26.53 43.60
N LYS A 313 6.85 -25.63 43.24
CA LYS A 313 7.13 -24.26 42.81
C LYS A 313 6.63 -23.28 43.87
N THR A 314 7.28 -22.11 43.96
CA THR A 314 6.80 -21.02 44.80
C THR A 314 5.50 -20.43 44.25
N ASP A 315 4.71 -19.79 45.11
CA ASP A 315 3.48 -19.11 44.69
C ASP A 315 3.74 -18.04 43.61
N ALA A 316 4.91 -17.40 43.62
CA ALA A 316 5.31 -16.45 42.58
C ALA A 316 5.52 -17.15 41.22
N GLN A 317 6.23 -18.28 41.22
CA GLN A 317 6.44 -19.09 40.01
C GLN A 317 5.12 -19.67 39.47
N LEU A 318 4.22 -20.11 40.35
CA LEU A 318 2.92 -20.64 39.95
C LEU A 318 2.07 -19.59 39.23
N ARG A 319 2.03 -18.35 39.72
CA ARG A 319 1.28 -17.24 39.09
C ARG A 319 1.71 -16.95 37.65
N GLN A 320 2.95 -17.27 37.29
CA GLN A 320 3.51 -16.99 35.97
C GLN A 320 3.24 -18.10 34.94
N LEU A 321 2.76 -19.28 35.36
CA LEU A 321 2.65 -20.45 34.46
C LEU A 321 1.60 -20.29 33.36
N LEU A 322 0.50 -19.59 33.63
CA LEU A 322 -0.68 -19.57 32.76
C LEU A 322 -0.77 -18.33 31.85
N ALA A 323 -0.06 -17.25 32.18
CA ALA A 323 -0.11 -16.01 31.41
C ALA A 323 0.44 -16.16 29.97
N PRO A 324 1.60 -16.83 29.74
CA PRO A 324 2.10 -17.05 28.38
C PRO A 324 1.15 -17.88 27.51
N ILE A 325 0.50 -18.89 28.09
CA ILE A 325 -0.50 -19.73 27.41
C ILE A 325 -1.67 -18.88 26.89
N GLY A 326 -2.16 -17.95 27.73
CA GLY A 326 -3.22 -17.03 27.34
C GLY A 326 -2.81 -16.09 26.22
N ALA A 327 -1.57 -15.60 26.24
CA ALA A 327 -1.03 -14.74 25.19
C ALA A 327 -0.96 -15.46 23.84
N ASP A 328 -0.52 -16.73 23.82
CA ASP A 328 -0.48 -17.55 22.61
C ASP A 328 -1.88 -17.83 22.04
N PHE A 329 -2.87 -18.20 22.87
CA PHE A 329 -4.25 -18.36 22.41
C PHE A 329 -4.83 -17.06 21.85
N GLN A 330 -4.59 -15.93 22.53
CA GLN A 330 -5.03 -14.62 22.04
C GLN A 330 -4.41 -14.30 20.69
N ARG A 331 -3.10 -14.56 20.50
CA ARG A 331 -2.40 -14.32 19.24
C ARG A 331 -2.97 -15.18 18.11
N ALA A 332 -3.17 -16.48 18.38
CA ALA A 332 -3.80 -17.40 17.42
C ALA A 332 -5.21 -16.92 17.03
N ARG A 333 -6.05 -16.54 18.01
CA ARG A 333 -7.41 -16.04 17.76
C ARG A 333 -7.41 -14.76 16.92
N THR A 334 -6.53 -13.81 17.24
CA THR A 334 -6.40 -12.56 16.47
C THR A 334 -6.01 -12.85 15.03
N LEU A 335 -5.02 -13.71 14.79
CA LEU A 335 -4.62 -14.09 13.43
C LEU A 335 -5.77 -14.77 12.66
N LEU A 336 -6.44 -15.75 13.27
CA LEU A 336 -7.57 -16.46 12.66
C LEU A 336 -8.72 -15.53 12.27
N SER A 337 -8.98 -14.49 13.04
CA SER A 337 -10.02 -13.50 12.73
C SER A 337 -9.76 -12.68 11.47
N THR A 338 -8.53 -12.69 10.95
CA THR A 338 -8.14 -11.96 9.72
C THR A 338 -8.21 -12.82 8.47
N ILE A 339 -8.50 -14.13 8.60
CA ILE A 339 -8.39 -15.10 7.53
C ILE A 339 -9.76 -15.37 6.92
N GLN A 340 -9.88 -15.20 5.61
CA GLN A 340 -11.08 -15.53 4.84
C GLN A 340 -10.70 -16.13 3.49
N PHE A 341 -10.37 -17.43 3.48
CA PHE A 341 -10.12 -18.16 2.24
C PHE A 341 -11.36 -18.22 1.35
N ARG A 342 -11.15 -18.34 0.03
CA ARG A 342 -12.24 -18.50 -0.94
C ARG A 342 -12.72 -19.95 -1.04
N GLU A 343 -11.81 -20.88 -0.78
CA GLU A 343 -12.03 -22.32 -0.89
C GLU A 343 -12.69 -22.86 0.39
N GLU A 344 -13.83 -23.53 0.24
CA GLU A 344 -14.59 -24.08 1.36
C GLU A 344 -13.76 -25.05 2.21
N THR A 345 -12.90 -25.84 1.57
CA THR A 345 -12.00 -26.79 2.26
C THR A 345 -11.04 -26.07 3.21
N ARG A 346 -10.49 -24.91 2.82
CA ARG A 346 -9.63 -24.11 3.69
C ARG A 346 -10.42 -23.34 4.74
N GLN A 347 -11.65 -22.92 4.44
CA GLN A 347 -12.53 -22.35 5.46
C GLN A 347 -12.85 -23.38 6.55
N ALA A 348 -13.07 -24.65 6.19
CA ALA A 348 -13.26 -25.73 7.14
C ALA A 348 -12.07 -25.88 8.10
N THR A 349 -10.82 -25.88 7.58
CA THR A 349 -9.63 -25.98 8.44
C THR A 349 -9.47 -24.79 9.38
N VAL A 350 -9.81 -23.57 8.92
CA VAL A 350 -9.83 -22.38 9.79
C VAL A 350 -10.86 -22.52 10.90
N ARG A 351 -12.06 -23.04 10.60
CA ARG A 351 -13.12 -23.26 11.60
C ARG A 351 -12.71 -24.32 12.63
N GLU A 352 -12.08 -25.41 12.20
CA GLU A 352 -11.56 -26.45 13.09
C GLU A 352 -10.49 -25.91 14.04
N LEU A 353 -9.50 -25.18 13.53
CA LEU A 353 -8.46 -24.58 14.36
C LEU A 353 -9.04 -23.52 15.31
N THR A 354 -10.02 -22.73 14.85
CA THR A 354 -10.74 -21.77 15.69
C THR A 354 -11.46 -22.48 16.85
N ALA A 355 -12.15 -23.58 16.58
CA ALA A 355 -12.81 -24.38 17.61
C ALA A 355 -11.81 -24.98 18.62
N ALA A 356 -10.64 -25.44 18.14
CA ALA A 356 -9.57 -25.94 19.00
C ALA A 356 -9.02 -24.84 19.93
N VAL A 357 -8.79 -23.63 19.41
CA VAL A 357 -8.39 -22.45 20.20
C VAL A 357 -9.44 -22.11 21.26
N GLN A 358 -10.72 -22.04 20.88
CA GLN A 358 -11.81 -21.73 21.81
C GLN A 358 -11.93 -22.78 22.93
N SER A 359 -11.79 -24.06 22.60
CA SER A 359 -11.78 -25.15 23.57
C SER A 359 -10.58 -25.06 24.52
N GLY A 360 -9.39 -24.74 23.97
CA GLY A 360 -8.18 -24.47 24.74
C GLY A 360 -8.32 -23.30 25.71
N GLU A 361 -8.88 -22.17 25.26
CA GLU A 361 -9.17 -21.00 26.10
C GLU A 361 -10.17 -21.33 27.22
N ALA A 362 -11.20 -22.16 26.95
CA ALA A 362 -12.13 -22.62 27.97
C ALA A 362 -11.44 -23.45 29.06
N ARG A 363 -10.55 -24.37 28.66
CA ARG A 363 -9.73 -25.16 29.60
C ARG A 363 -8.76 -24.28 30.38
N LEU A 364 -8.11 -23.32 29.73
CA LEU A 364 -7.22 -22.35 30.39
C LEU A 364 -7.96 -21.55 31.47
N ARG A 365 -9.18 -21.07 31.19
CA ARG A 365 -9.99 -20.34 32.18
C ARG A 365 -10.28 -21.19 33.41
N LYS A 366 -10.58 -22.48 33.23
CA LYS A 366 -10.77 -23.42 34.34
C LYS A 366 -9.47 -23.60 35.14
N SER A 367 -8.33 -23.72 34.46
CA SER A 367 -7.01 -23.78 35.10
C SER A 367 -6.65 -22.51 35.88
N GLN A 368 -6.97 -21.33 35.35
CA GLN A 368 -6.77 -20.05 36.03
C GLN A 368 -7.65 -19.94 37.28
N ALA A 369 -8.92 -20.36 37.19
CA ALA A 369 -9.83 -20.39 38.32
C ALA A 369 -9.34 -21.32 39.43
N PHE A 370 -8.91 -22.55 39.08
CA PHE A 370 -8.33 -23.48 40.03
C PHE A 370 -7.07 -22.90 40.69
N LEU A 371 -6.15 -22.34 39.91
CA LEU A 371 -4.89 -21.82 40.43
C LEU A 371 -5.12 -20.62 41.36
N THR A 372 -6.09 -19.77 41.03
CA THR A 372 -6.52 -18.66 41.89
C THR A 372 -7.01 -19.17 43.24
N ARG A 373 -7.89 -20.19 43.25
CA ARG A 373 -8.38 -20.85 44.47
C ARG A 373 -7.24 -21.51 45.27
N TYR A 374 -6.35 -22.23 44.59
CA TYR A 374 -5.19 -22.88 45.20
C TYR A 374 -4.29 -21.89 45.92
N LEU A 375 -3.95 -20.78 45.27
CA LEU A 375 -3.09 -19.74 45.84
C LEU A 375 -3.77 -18.95 46.97
N GLY A 376 -5.09 -18.81 46.92
CA GLY A 376 -5.89 -18.21 48.00
C GLY A 376 -6.12 -19.13 49.21
N THR A 377 -5.81 -20.42 49.10
CA THR A 377 -5.98 -21.40 50.19
C THR A 377 -4.72 -21.50 51.04
N ALA A 378 -4.87 -21.58 52.37
CA ALA A 378 -3.75 -21.72 53.30
C ALA A 378 -2.88 -22.95 52.96
N PRO A 379 -1.52 -22.87 53.03
CA PRO A 379 -0.63 -23.94 52.58
C PRO A 379 -0.95 -25.33 53.13
N ALA A 380 -1.36 -25.43 54.40
CA ALA A 380 -1.73 -26.68 55.05
C ALA A 380 -3.02 -27.33 54.49
N GLN A 381 -3.91 -26.54 53.91
CA GLN A 381 -5.21 -26.99 53.39
C GLN A 381 -5.18 -27.31 51.88
N ARG A 382 -4.15 -26.84 51.16
CA ARG A 382 -3.99 -27.05 49.71
C ARG A 382 -4.03 -28.52 49.26
N PRO A 383 -3.51 -29.52 50.00
CA PRO A 383 -3.62 -30.93 49.60
C PRO A 383 -5.06 -31.41 49.42
N VAL A 384 -6.02 -30.89 50.19
CA VAL A 384 -7.45 -31.26 50.12
C VAL A 384 -8.08 -30.88 48.78
N LEU A 385 -7.53 -29.87 48.09
CA LEU A 385 -8.01 -29.45 46.77
C LEU A 385 -7.76 -30.51 45.68
N PHE A 386 -6.96 -31.55 45.95
CA PHE A 386 -6.68 -32.65 45.04
C PHE A 386 -7.39 -33.97 45.40
N THR A 387 -8.02 -34.09 46.57
CA THR A 387 -8.43 -35.40 47.14
C THR A 387 -9.78 -35.93 46.65
N THR A 388 -10.64 -35.12 46.05
CA THR A 388 -11.87 -35.62 45.39
C THR A 388 -11.51 -36.18 44.01
N LYS A 389 -11.07 -37.44 43.95
CA LYS A 389 -10.59 -38.10 42.70
C LYS A 389 -11.53 -37.94 41.50
N ASP A 390 -12.84 -37.91 41.70
CA ASP A 390 -13.82 -37.71 40.62
C ASP A 390 -14.19 -36.25 40.35
N ALA A 391 -14.03 -35.32 41.30
CA ALA A 391 -14.33 -33.90 41.08
C ALA A 391 -13.09 -33.11 40.62
N ALA A 392 -11.90 -33.44 41.13
CA ALA A 392 -10.64 -32.77 40.82
C ALA A 392 -10.12 -33.12 39.41
N ARG A 393 -10.38 -34.35 38.92
CA ARG A 393 -10.10 -34.73 37.53
C ARG A 393 -11.10 -34.08 36.57
N ASN A 394 -12.35 -33.86 37.00
CA ASN A 394 -13.41 -33.27 36.18
C ASN A 394 -13.36 -31.73 36.11
N GLU A 395 -12.88 -31.02 37.13
CA GLU A 395 -12.92 -29.55 37.20
C GLU A 395 -12.11 -28.84 36.09
N MET A 396 -11.04 -29.48 35.60
CA MET A 396 -10.19 -28.92 34.54
C MET A 396 -10.22 -29.67 33.20
N LEU A 397 -10.89 -30.83 33.12
CA LEU A 397 -10.96 -31.66 31.90
C LEU A 397 -12.35 -31.68 31.23
N ARG A 398 -13.44 -31.47 31.99
CA ARG A 398 -14.76 -31.16 31.39
C ARG A 398 -14.81 -29.71 30.99
#